data_AF-A0A918PVZ9-F1
#
_entry.id   AF-A0A918PVZ9-F1
#
_cell.length_a   1.000
_cell.length_b   1.000
_cell.length_c   1.000
_cell.angle_alpha   90.00
_cell.angle_beta   90.00
_cell.angle_gamma   90.00
#
_symmetry.space_group_name_H-M   'P 1'
#
loop_
_entity.id
_entity.type
_entity.pdbx_description
1 polymer ?
#
loop_
_entity_poly.entity_id
_entity_poly.type
_entity_poly.pdbx_seq_one_letter_code
_entity_poly.pdbx_strand_id
1 'polypeptide(L)'
;MTLPPDWPELGGIAEGYYAVHDPTAPDTVIYWRRVITAKVDGLKPWPAKASYGPPVPRRADVPADPAARERFVTAWSQVRAAYLTRVVDAILTDPVAAGRRFAEFGIRCCQCGRPLRDATSKTVGIGPECRSGMDPAVLARYLTPQVGQIHAAHLATEAAQ
;
A
#
# COMPACT_ATOMS: atom_id res chain seq x y z
N MET A 1 -2.72 -6.94 34.38
CA MET A 1 -2.22 -5.87 33.49
C MET A 1 -2.23 -6.43 32.07
N THR A 2 -2.96 -5.81 31.15
CA THR A 2 -3.00 -6.25 29.75
C THR A 2 -1.89 -5.51 28.99
N LEU A 3 -1.04 -6.24 28.26
CA LEU A 3 0.05 -5.63 27.50
C LEU A 3 -0.51 -4.77 26.37
N PRO A 4 0.13 -3.63 26.04
CA PRO A 4 -0.24 -2.83 24.88
C PRO A 4 -0.10 -3.68 23.60
N PRO A 5 -0.93 -3.41 22.58
CA PRO A 5 -0.81 -4.09 21.29
C PRO A 5 0.55 -3.78 20.65
N ASP A 6 1.20 -4.82 20.12
CA ASP A 6 2.43 -4.70 19.36
C ASP A 6 2.10 -4.27 17.94
N TRP A 7 2.27 -2.97 17.65
CA TRP A 7 1.97 -2.42 16.32
C TRP A 7 3.13 -2.71 15.36
N PRO A 8 2.85 -3.08 14.10
CA PRO A 8 3.91 -3.43 13.17
C PRO A 8 4.79 -2.22 12.83
N GLU A 9 6.09 -2.47 12.69
CA GLU A 9 7.04 -1.46 12.25
C GLU A 9 6.86 -1.14 10.76
N LEU A 10 6.92 0.15 10.41
CA LEU A 10 6.73 0.62 9.03
C LEU A 10 8.03 1.08 8.35
N GLY A 11 9.17 0.96 9.03
CA GLY A 11 10.45 1.52 8.58
C GLY A 11 10.95 1.01 7.23
N GLY A 12 10.54 -0.21 6.83
CA GLY A 12 10.88 -0.80 5.53
C GLY A 12 9.97 -0.40 4.35
N ILE A 13 8.90 0.38 4.59
CA ILE A 13 7.93 0.78 3.56
C ILE A 13 8.12 2.27 3.23
N ALA A 14 8.57 2.55 2.01
CA ALA A 14 8.71 3.90 1.47
C ALA A 14 7.36 4.64 1.37
N GLU A 15 7.37 5.97 1.31
CA GLU A 15 6.14 6.74 1.06
C GLU A 15 5.54 6.37 -0.32
N GLY A 16 4.22 6.22 -0.39
CA GLY A 16 3.54 5.80 -1.62
C GLY A 16 2.18 5.17 -1.40
N TYR A 17 1.67 4.55 -2.46
CA TYR A 17 0.39 3.84 -2.49
C TYR A 17 0.63 2.37 -2.85
N TYR A 18 -0.08 1.49 -2.16
CA TYR A 18 0.12 0.05 -2.21
C TYR A 18 -1.22 -0.66 -2.32
N ALA A 19 -1.27 -1.76 -3.06
CA ALA A 19 -2.40 -2.68 -3.08
C ALA A 19 -1.92 -4.10 -2.77
N VAL A 20 -2.64 -4.76 -1.86
CA VAL A 20 -2.37 -6.14 -1.44
C VAL A 20 -3.69 -6.90 -1.35
N HIS A 21 -3.63 -8.23 -1.32
CA HIS A 21 -4.78 -9.06 -1.02
C HIS A 21 -5.16 -8.93 0.45
N ASP A 22 -6.46 -8.95 0.77
CA ASP A 22 -6.92 -8.89 2.15
C ASP A 22 -6.50 -10.17 2.90
N PRO A 23 -5.77 -10.07 4.03
CA PRO A 23 -5.35 -11.24 4.80
C PRO A 23 -6.49 -12.13 5.34
N THR A 24 -7.72 -11.62 5.34
CA THR A 24 -8.93 -12.32 5.80
C THR A 24 -9.88 -12.69 4.65
N ALA A 25 -9.64 -12.17 3.44
CA ALA A 25 -10.40 -12.46 2.24
C ALA A 25 -9.47 -12.37 1.01
N PRO A 26 -8.68 -13.43 0.72
CA PRO A 26 -7.60 -13.37 -0.27
C PRO A 26 -8.04 -12.94 -1.68
N ASP A 27 -9.30 -13.16 -2.05
CA ASP A 27 -9.85 -12.74 -3.36
C ASP A 27 -10.19 -11.24 -3.42
N THR A 28 -10.06 -10.51 -2.32
CA THR A 28 -10.31 -9.07 -2.23
C THR A 28 -9.01 -8.29 -2.23
N VAL A 29 -8.91 -7.26 -3.06
CA VAL A 29 -7.77 -6.33 -3.06
C VAL A 29 -8.10 -5.11 -2.19
N ILE A 30 -7.17 -4.77 -1.30
CA ILE A 30 -7.25 -3.62 -0.40
C ILE A 30 -6.12 -2.64 -0.69
N TYR A 31 -6.39 -1.35 -0.49
CA TYR A 31 -5.50 -0.27 -0.91
C TYR A 31 -5.05 0.56 0.28
N TRP A 32 -3.77 0.92 0.29
CA TRP A 32 -3.14 1.61 1.39
C TRP A 32 -2.29 2.77 0.89
N ARG A 33 -2.22 3.82 1.70
CA ARG A 33 -1.31 4.95 1.52
C ARG A 33 -0.33 4.97 2.69
N ARG A 34 0.96 4.86 2.39
CA ARG A 34 2.02 5.19 3.34
C ARG A 34 2.13 6.70 3.44
N VAL A 35 2.13 7.23 4.65
CA VAL A 35 2.29 8.65 4.95
C VAL A 35 3.47 8.81 5.90
N ILE A 36 4.50 9.55 5.46
CA ILE A 36 5.69 9.86 6.24
C ILE A 36 5.81 11.38 6.32
N THR A 37 5.57 11.93 7.50
CA THR A 37 5.72 13.36 7.81
C THR A 37 6.35 13.50 9.18
N ALA A 38 6.83 14.69 9.54
CA ALA A 38 7.37 14.96 10.88
C ALA A 38 6.39 14.64 12.04
N LYS A 39 5.09 14.51 11.77
CA LYS A 39 4.04 14.24 12.77
C LYS A 39 3.39 12.86 12.63
N VAL A 40 3.58 12.19 11.50
CA VAL A 40 2.85 10.97 11.17
C VAL A 40 3.79 10.04 10.43
N ASP A 41 4.02 8.90 11.05
CA ASP A 41 4.57 7.72 10.42
C ASP A 41 3.45 6.66 10.43
N GLY A 42 2.73 6.51 9.32
CA GLY A 42 1.56 5.65 9.29
C GLY A 42 1.22 5.01 7.94
N LEU A 43 0.40 3.97 8.01
CA LEU A 43 -0.23 3.30 6.88
C LEU A 43 -1.75 3.51 6.96
N LYS A 44 -2.33 4.24 6.01
CA LYS A 44 -3.75 4.62 6.01
C LYS A 44 -4.51 3.88 4.92
N PRO A 45 -5.74 3.40 5.17
CA PRO A 45 -6.61 2.91 4.12
C PRO A 45 -6.81 3.96 3.03
N TRP A 46 -6.89 3.51 1.78
CA TRP A 46 -7.19 4.35 0.63
C TRP A 46 -8.41 3.80 -0.13
N PRO A 47 -9.33 4.64 -0.63
CA PRO A 47 -9.42 6.10 -0.43
C PRO A 47 -9.67 6.49 1.03
N ALA A 48 -9.65 7.79 1.37
CA ALA A 48 -9.67 8.28 2.76
C ALA A 48 -10.88 7.82 3.63
N LYS A 49 -11.95 7.28 3.01
CA LYS A 49 -13.13 6.73 3.68
C LYS A 49 -13.18 5.19 3.66
N ALA A 50 -12.16 4.54 3.10
CA ALA A 50 -12.07 3.10 3.11
C ALA A 50 -11.81 2.59 4.54
N SER A 51 -12.31 1.39 4.82
CA SER A 51 -12.07 0.68 6.06
C SER A 51 -11.79 -0.78 5.72
N TYR A 52 -10.66 -1.28 6.20
CA TYR A 52 -10.21 -2.66 5.99
C TYR A 52 -9.89 -3.29 7.35
N GLY A 53 -9.97 -4.62 7.43
CA GLY A 53 -9.69 -5.38 8.64
C GLY A 53 -10.89 -5.56 9.57
N PRO A 54 -10.65 -5.82 10.87
CA PRO A 54 -11.72 -6.19 11.78
C PRO A 54 -12.78 -5.07 11.87
N PRO A 55 -14.07 -5.42 12.03
CA PRO A 55 -15.14 -4.44 12.18
C PRO A 55 -14.80 -3.40 13.24
N VAL A 56 -15.01 -2.13 12.91
CA VAL A 56 -14.83 -1.03 13.86
C VAL A 56 -15.99 -1.11 14.88
N PRO A 57 -15.70 -1.17 16.20
CA PRO A 57 -16.73 -1.21 17.22
C PRO A 57 -17.64 0.01 17.13
N ARG A 58 -18.95 -0.20 17.25
CA ARG A 58 -19.88 0.93 17.35
C ARG A 58 -19.80 1.48 18.77
N ARG A 59 -20.14 2.76 18.93
CA ARG A 59 -20.20 3.40 20.26
C ARG A 59 -21.11 2.63 21.25
N ALA A 60 -22.18 2.00 20.73
CA ALA A 60 -23.10 1.20 21.53
C ALA A 60 -22.49 -0.12 22.03
N ASP A 61 -21.45 -0.63 21.36
CA ASP A 61 -20.80 -1.90 21.70
C ASP A 61 -19.70 -1.70 22.76
N VAL A 62 -19.26 -0.45 22.99
CA VAL A 62 -18.21 -0.12 23.94
C VAL A 62 -18.79 -0.07 25.36
N PRO A 63 -18.30 -0.89 26.31
CA PRO A 63 -18.77 -0.85 27.68
C PRO A 63 -18.66 0.55 28.32
N ALA A 64 -19.63 0.92 29.16
CA ALA A 64 -19.60 2.18 29.91
C ALA A 64 -18.63 2.12 31.10
N ASP A 65 -18.52 0.96 31.74
CA ASP A 65 -17.57 0.72 32.84
C ASP A 65 -16.13 0.90 32.35
N PRO A 66 -15.30 1.75 33.01
CA PRO A 66 -13.93 2.03 32.56
C PRO A 66 -13.04 0.79 32.43
N ALA A 67 -13.11 -0.14 33.39
CA ALA A 67 -12.25 -1.33 33.38
C ALA A 67 -12.67 -2.32 32.28
N ALA A 68 -13.97 -2.49 32.06
CA ALA A 68 -14.50 -3.28 30.95
C ALA A 68 -14.20 -2.64 29.60
N ARG A 69 -14.31 -1.30 29.50
CA ARG A 69 -13.94 -0.55 28.29
C ARG A 69 -12.47 -0.71 27.95
N GLU A 70 -11.58 -0.63 28.93
CA GLU A 70 -10.15 -0.83 28.73
C GLU A 70 -9.86 -2.21 28.16
N ARG A 71 -10.38 -3.27 28.80
CA ARG A 71 -10.23 -4.65 28.30
C ARG A 71 -10.77 -4.83 26.88
N PHE A 72 -11.93 -4.24 26.59
CA PHE A 72 -12.54 -4.27 25.27
C PHE A 72 -11.65 -3.59 24.21
N VAL A 73 -11.16 -2.39 24.50
CA VAL A 73 -10.27 -1.62 23.61
C VAL A 73 -8.96 -2.37 23.38
N THR A 74 -8.36 -2.95 24.42
CA THR A 74 -7.12 -3.73 24.27
C THR A 74 -7.34 -4.96 23.41
N ALA A 75 -8.40 -5.73 23.65
CA ALA A 75 -8.70 -6.92 22.86
C ALA A 75 -8.92 -6.57 21.38
N TRP A 76 -9.71 -5.53 21.09
CA TRP A 76 -9.91 -5.09 19.71
C TRP A 76 -8.61 -4.60 19.06
N SER A 77 -7.79 -3.84 19.80
CA SER A 77 -6.53 -3.32 19.29
C SER A 77 -5.53 -4.43 18.96
N GLN A 78 -5.52 -5.53 19.72
CA GLN A 78 -4.69 -6.71 19.42
C GLN A 78 -5.11 -7.38 18.09
N VAL A 79 -6.42 -7.57 17.88
CA VAL A 79 -6.92 -8.12 16.60
C VAL A 79 -6.57 -7.20 15.44
N ARG A 80 -6.68 -5.88 15.64
CA ARG A 80 -6.32 -4.88 14.64
C ARG A 80 -4.82 -4.88 14.34
N ALA A 81 -3.97 -4.97 15.35
CA ALA A 81 -2.53 -5.02 15.19
C ALA A 81 -2.11 -6.26 14.39
N ALA A 82 -2.58 -7.45 14.75
CA ALA A 82 -2.30 -8.70 14.03
C ALA A 82 -2.78 -8.68 12.57
N TYR A 83 -3.87 -7.97 12.27
CA TYR A 83 -4.30 -7.73 10.89
C TYR A 83 -3.31 -6.84 10.15
N LEU A 84 -2.89 -5.71 10.75
CA LEU A 84 -1.94 -4.78 10.12
C LEU A 84 -0.57 -5.41 9.92
N THR A 85 -0.09 -6.27 10.83
CA THR A 85 1.17 -6.99 10.65
C THR A 85 1.18 -7.77 9.34
N ARG A 86 0.11 -8.54 9.07
CA ARG A 86 0.00 -9.30 7.82
C ARG A 86 -0.06 -8.41 6.57
N VAL A 87 -0.70 -7.24 6.66
CA VAL A 87 -0.70 -6.26 5.57
C VAL A 87 0.70 -5.70 5.34
N VAL A 88 1.42 -5.35 6.41
CA VAL A 88 2.78 -4.81 6.36
C VAL A 88 3.74 -5.85 5.79
N ASP A 89 3.68 -7.10 6.25
CA ASP A 89 4.50 -8.20 5.75
C ASP A 89 4.26 -8.43 4.25
N ALA A 90 3.01 -8.39 3.78
CA ALA A 90 2.68 -8.51 2.37
C ALA A 90 3.26 -7.37 1.53
N ILE A 91 3.30 -6.13 2.05
CA ILE A 91 3.95 -5.01 1.39
C ILE A 91 5.47 -5.17 1.41
N LEU A 92 6.07 -5.55 2.54
CA LEU A 92 7.52 -5.72 2.68
C LEU A 92 8.08 -6.86 1.83
N THR A 93 7.30 -7.92 1.62
CA THR A 93 7.69 -9.06 0.78
C THR A 93 7.99 -8.64 -0.66
N ASP A 94 7.15 -7.76 -1.22
CA ASP A 94 7.38 -7.19 -2.56
C ASP A 94 6.73 -5.79 -2.67
N PRO A 95 7.42 -4.74 -2.18
CA PRO A 95 6.86 -3.39 -2.12
C PRO A 95 6.64 -2.81 -3.51
N VAL A 96 7.44 -3.26 -4.47
CA VAL A 96 7.35 -2.89 -5.87
C VAL A 96 6.09 -3.47 -6.49
N ALA A 97 5.84 -4.77 -6.35
CA ALA A 97 4.62 -5.39 -6.86
C ALA A 97 3.37 -4.82 -6.17
N ALA A 98 3.41 -4.58 -4.87
CA ALA A 98 2.31 -3.94 -4.15
C ALA A 98 2.01 -2.52 -4.68
N GLY A 99 3.04 -1.72 -4.96
CA GLY A 99 2.89 -0.41 -5.60
C GLY A 99 2.31 -0.52 -7.01
N ARG A 100 2.78 -1.47 -7.82
CA ARG A 100 2.28 -1.69 -9.18
C ARG A 100 0.81 -2.10 -9.20
N ARG A 101 0.40 -3.06 -8.36
CA ARG A 101 -1.01 -3.48 -8.23
C ARG A 101 -1.92 -2.27 -7.97
N PHE A 102 -1.49 -1.32 -7.14
CA PHE A 102 -2.25 -0.09 -6.92
C PHE A 102 -2.46 0.70 -8.21
N ALA A 103 -1.42 0.82 -9.03
CA ALA A 103 -1.50 1.55 -10.28
C ALA A 103 -2.33 0.83 -11.35
N GLU A 104 -2.18 -0.48 -11.47
CA GLU A 104 -2.92 -1.33 -12.41
C GLU A 104 -4.42 -1.31 -12.11
N PHE A 105 -4.82 -1.43 -10.83
CA PHE A 105 -6.23 -1.43 -10.44
C PHE A 105 -6.82 -0.01 -10.30
N GLY A 106 -5.99 1.00 -10.03
CA GLY A 106 -6.43 2.37 -9.75
C GLY A 106 -6.33 3.35 -10.91
N ILE A 107 -5.67 3.01 -12.03
CA ILE A 107 -5.28 3.92 -13.13
C ILE A 107 -4.62 5.20 -12.57
N ARG A 108 -3.84 5.06 -11.50
CA ARG A 108 -3.25 6.17 -10.72
C ARG A 108 -1.81 5.88 -10.38
N CYS A 109 -0.99 6.91 -10.32
CA CYS A 109 0.41 6.82 -9.97
C CYS A 109 0.57 6.19 -8.58
N CYS A 110 1.36 5.12 -8.46
CA CYS A 110 1.63 4.48 -7.18
C CYS A 110 2.49 5.33 -6.24
N GLN A 111 3.15 6.38 -6.74
CA GLN A 111 3.92 7.32 -5.92
C GLN A 111 3.03 8.46 -5.38
N CYS A 112 2.35 9.19 -6.26
CA CYS A 112 1.62 10.41 -5.88
C CYS A 112 0.09 10.30 -5.90
N GLY A 113 -0.48 9.19 -6.41
CA GLY A 113 -1.92 8.95 -6.47
C GLY A 113 -2.68 9.74 -7.57
N ARG A 114 -1.98 10.54 -8.39
CA ARG A 114 -2.60 11.28 -9.52
C ARG A 114 -2.99 10.32 -10.66
N PRO A 115 -4.06 10.61 -11.43
CA PRO A 115 -4.45 9.77 -12.57
C PRO A 115 -3.34 9.63 -13.63
N LEU A 116 -3.17 8.43 -14.17
CA LEU A 116 -2.20 8.13 -15.23
C LEU A 116 -2.85 8.37 -16.60
N ARG A 117 -2.27 9.29 -17.38
CA ARG A 117 -2.86 9.75 -18.65
C ARG A 117 -2.21 9.11 -19.87
N ASP A 118 -0.88 9.08 -19.93
CA ASP A 118 -0.11 8.50 -21.04
C ASP A 118 0.08 6.98 -20.92
N ALA A 119 0.29 6.33 -22.07
CA ALA A 119 0.45 4.87 -22.16
C ALA A 119 1.64 4.39 -21.31
N THR A 120 2.79 5.05 -21.40
CA THR A 120 3.98 4.70 -20.62
C THR A 120 3.71 4.74 -19.11
N SER A 121 3.03 5.80 -18.64
CA SER A 121 2.63 5.93 -17.23
C SER A 121 1.70 4.83 -16.76
N LYS A 122 0.75 4.40 -17.61
CA LYS A 122 -0.12 3.26 -17.32
C LYS A 122 0.68 1.96 -17.25
N THR A 123 1.63 1.77 -18.16
CA THR A 123 2.50 0.58 -18.23
C THR A 123 3.40 0.45 -16.99
N VAL A 124 4.03 1.53 -16.55
CA VAL A 124 4.97 1.49 -15.41
C VAL A 124 4.30 1.78 -14.06
N GLY A 125 3.03 2.19 -14.07
CA GLY A 125 2.28 2.58 -12.88
C GLY A 125 2.73 3.87 -12.20
N ILE A 126 3.63 4.64 -12.82
CA ILE A 126 4.24 5.87 -12.28
C ILE A 126 4.08 7.00 -13.31
N GLY A 127 3.52 8.13 -12.87
CA GLY A 127 3.30 9.31 -13.71
C GLY A 127 4.61 10.00 -14.12
N PRO A 128 4.58 10.84 -15.18
CA PRO A 128 5.78 11.43 -15.78
C PRO A 128 6.56 12.28 -14.77
N GLU A 129 5.86 13.08 -13.98
CA GLU A 129 6.46 13.92 -12.93
C GLU A 129 7.18 13.11 -11.87
N CYS A 130 6.65 11.93 -11.53
CA CYS A 130 7.22 11.08 -10.46
C CYS A 130 8.39 10.24 -10.96
N ARG A 131 8.41 9.85 -12.24
CA ARG A 131 9.54 9.10 -12.82
C ARG A 131 10.66 9.99 -13.35
N SER A 132 10.41 11.30 -13.49
CA SER A 132 11.43 12.28 -13.88
C SER A 132 12.54 12.28 -12.83
N GLY A 133 13.74 11.81 -13.22
CA GLY A 133 14.89 11.67 -12.32
C GLY A 133 15.03 10.32 -11.61
N MET A 134 14.16 9.34 -11.89
CA MET A 134 14.43 7.96 -11.48
C MET A 134 15.51 7.35 -12.36
N ASP A 135 16.41 6.59 -11.74
CA ASP A 135 17.35 5.73 -12.47
C ASP A 135 16.55 4.74 -13.35
N PRO A 136 16.86 4.61 -14.65
CA PRO A 136 16.24 3.63 -15.54
C PRO A 136 16.24 2.20 -14.98
N ALA A 137 17.27 1.79 -14.23
CA ALA A 137 17.34 0.49 -13.59
C ALA A 137 16.32 0.34 -12.45
N VAL A 138 16.04 1.41 -11.71
CA VAL A 138 14.97 1.44 -10.70
C VAL A 138 13.61 1.44 -11.38
N LEU A 139 13.43 2.21 -12.45
CA LEU A 139 12.18 2.24 -13.22
C LEU A 139 11.90 0.89 -13.91
N ALA A 140 12.94 0.16 -14.33
CA ALA A 140 12.80 -1.18 -14.90
C ALA A 140 12.26 -2.18 -13.86
N ARG A 141 12.56 -1.97 -12.58
CA ARG A 141 11.90 -2.69 -11.48
C ARG A 141 10.44 -2.30 -11.34
N TYR A 142 9.85 -1.39 -12.12
CA TYR A 142 8.41 -1.12 -12.15
C TYR A 142 7.69 -1.65 -13.42
N LEU A 143 8.42 -2.17 -14.41
CA LEU A 143 7.84 -2.78 -15.62
C LEU A 143 7.35 -4.22 -15.39
N THR A 144 6.15 -4.56 -15.86
CA THR A 144 5.73 -5.96 -16.07
C THR A 144 6.86 -6.70 -16.79
N PRO A 145 7.37 -7.87 -16.34
CA PRO A 145 8.52 -8.50 -16.98
C PRO A 145 8.36 -8.67 -18.50
N GLN A 146 7.15 -8.99 -18.97
CA GLN A 146 6.84 -9.09 -20.40
C GLN A 146 6.75 -7.74 -21.12
N VAL A 147 6.06 -6.73 -20.56
CA VAL A 147 5.90 -5.43 -21.24
C VAL A 147 7.21 -4.63 -21.20
N GLY A 148 8.01 -4.78 -20.13
CA GLY A 148 9.35 -4.21 -20.04
C GLY A 148 10.34 -4.85 -21.00
N GLN A 149 10.29 -6.17 -21.18
CA GLN A 149 11.07 -6.85 -22.22
C GLN A 149 10.68 -6.37 -23.62
N ILE A 150 9.37 -6.26 -23.91
CA ILE A 150 8.87 -5.77 -25.21
C ILE A 150 9.27 -4.31 -25.45
N HIS A 151 9.16 -3.45 -24.44
CA HIS A 151 9.52 -2.03 -24.58
C HIS A 151 11.03 -1.80 -24.67
N ALA A 152 11.84 -2.51 -23.89
CA ALA A 152 13.31 -2.45 -23.99
C ALA A 152 13.80 -2.96 -25.35
N ALA A 153 13.19 -4.03 -25.89
CA ALA A 153 13.48 -4.51 -27.24
C ALA A 153 13.11 -3.48 -28.32
N HIS A 154 11.97 -2.80 -28.15
CA HIS A 154 11.54 -1.73 -29.05
C HIS A 154 12.50 -0.53 -29.05
N LEU A 155 12.89 -0.02 -27.87
CA LEU A 155 13.82 1.11 -27.75
C LEU A 155 15.23 0.78 -28.26
N ALA A 156 15.70 -0.45 -28.06
CA ALA A 156 16.98 -0.90 -28.61
C ALA A 156 16.98 -0.95 -30.15
N THR A 157 15.80 -1.11 -30.77
CA THR A 157 15.62 -1.09 -32.23
C THR A 157 15.59 0.34 -32.77
N GLU A 158 14.99 1.28 -32.04
CA GLU A 158 14.95 2.70 -32.42
C GLU A 158 16.30 3.40 -32.24
N ALA A 159 17.09 3.02 -31.23
CA ALA A 159 18.43 3.60 -31.00
C ALA A 159 19.51 3.09 -31.97
N ALA A 160 19.21 2.04 -32.74
CA ALA A 160 20.10 1.46 -33.76
C ALA A 160 19.82 1.99 -35.18
N GLN A 161 18.85 2.89 -35.31
CA GLN A 161 18.53 3.62 -36.55
C GLN A 161 19.10 5.04 -36.48
#